data_AF-A0A4Q3F4Y2-F1
#
_entry.id   AF-A0A4Q3F4Y2-F1
#
_cell.length_a   1.000
_cell.length_b   1.000
_cell.length_c   1.000
_cell.angle_alpha   90.00
_cell.angle_beta   90.00
_cell.angle_gamma   90.00
#
_symmetry.space_group_name_H-M   'P 1'
#
loop_
_entity.id
_entity.type
_entity.pdbx_description
1 polymer ?
#
loop_
_entity_poly.entity_id
_entity_poly.type
_entity_poly.pdbx_seq_one_letter_code
_entity_poly.pdbx_strand_id
1 'polypeptide(L)'
;SELDKVRKLLYHLIMDREYVMKTPEPMVLIHNFGENSVDFRILFWVEDLTKWLELKSRVMSDIYETFDQEKIQIPSPQRDVHVYYSEKQPEKEAVKEASAQNILPKSDTSFTG
;
A
#
# COMPACT_ATOMS: atom_id res chain seq x y z
N SER A 1 5.12 15.94 22.02
CA SER A 1 4.70 14.74 21.27
C SER A 1 4.68 15.08 19.79
N GLU A 2 5.07 14.17 18.91
CA GLU A 2 4.96 14.34 17.44
C GLU A 2 3.52 14.71 17.03
N LEU A 3 2.53 14.13 17.72
CA LEU A 3 1.12 14.41 17.49
C LEU A 3 0.75 15.89 17.69
N ASP A 4 1.29 16.51 18.75
CA ASP A 4 1.08 17.93 19.02
C ASP A 4 1.83 18.82 18.02
N LYS A 5 2.98 18.37 17.51
CA LYS A 5 3.72 19.07 16.46
C LYS A 5 2.86 19.12 15.19
N VAL A 6 2.35 17.97 14.74
CA VAL A 6 1.47 17.88 13.56
C VAL A 6 0.20 18.71 13.76
N ARG A 7 -0.45 18.61 14.93
CA ARG A 7 -1.66 19.39 15.24
C ARG A 7 -1.41 20.90 15.14
N LYS A 8 -0.32 21.39 15.73
CA LYS A 8 0.05 22.81 15.66
C LYS A 8 0.37 23.23 14.24
N LEU A 9 1.13 22.42 13.51
CA LEU A 9 1.49 22.68 12.12
C LEU A 9 0.25 22.85 11.23
N LEU A 10 -0.67 21.89 11.30
CA LEU A 10 -1.93 21.93 10.56
C LEU A 10 -2.77 23.17 10.93
N TYR A 11 -2.84 23.52 12.22
CA TYR A 11 -3.58 24.69 12.67
C TYR A 11 -3.00 25.99 12.09
N HIS A 12 -1.68 26.19 12.15
CA HIS A 12 -1.02 27.40 11.63
C HIS A 12 -1.20 27.52 10.11
N LEU A 13 -1.11 26.40 9.38
CA LEU A 13 -1.34 26.37 7.92
C LEU A 13 -2.73 26.88 7.50
N ILE A 14 -3.70 26.86 8.40
CA ILE A 14 -5.08 27.28 8.12
C ILE A 14 -5.34 28.69 8.65
N MET A 15 -4.92 28.96 9.89
CA MET A 15 -5.19 30.21 10.59
C MET A 15 -4.56 31.42 9.89
N ASP A 16 -3.41 31.24 9.23
CA ASP A 16 -2.68 32.32 8.55
C ASP A 16 -3.18 32.63 7.13
N ARG A 17 -4.28 32.01 6.69
CA ARG A 17 -4.80 32.17 5.32
C ARG A 17 -5.81 33.29 5.17
N GLU A 18 -5.69 33.98 4.05
CA GLU A 18 -6.73 34.87 3.54
C GLU A 18 -8.02 34.06 3.28
N TYR A 19 -9.17 34.69 3.53
CA TYR A 19 -10.52 34.12 3.36
C TYR A 19 -10.93 33.02 4.36
N VAL A 20 -10.04 32.61 5.27
CA VAL A 20 -10.42 31.78 6.43
C VAL A 20 -10.93 32.67 7.55
N MET A 21 -12.11 32.34 8.07
CA MET A 21 -12.69 33.05 9.20
C MET A 21 -11.90 32.78 10.49
N LYS A 22 -11.69 33.84 11.28
CA LYS A 22 -11.12 33.74 12.64
C LYS A 22 -12.18 33.45 13.70
N THR A 23 -13.45 33.69 13.38
CA THR A 23 -14.58 33.47 14.28
C THR A 23 -15.77 32.99 13.45
N PRO A 24 -16.16 31.72 13.54
CA PRO A 24 -15.60 30.66 14.38
C PRO A 24 -14.14 30.31 14.03
N GLU A 25 -13.34 29.98 15.06
CA GLU A 25 -11.91 29.67 14.92
C GLU A 25 -11.69 28.27 14.34
N PRO A 26 -10.74 28.08 13.40
CA PRO A 26 -10.38 26.77 12.87
C PRO A 26 -10.05 25.74 13.95
N MET A 27 -10.40 24.48 13.69
CA MET A 27 -10.15 23.38 14.62
C MET A 27 -9.39 22.25 13.92
N VAL A 28 -8.37 21.73 14.60
CA VAL A 28 -7.66 20.51 14.20
C VAL A 28 -7.85 19.47 15.29
N LEU A 29 -8.57 18.41 14.96
CA LEU A 29 -9.00 17.36 15.87
C LEU A 29 -8.36 16.03 15.48
N ILE A 30 -8.00 15.22 16.46
CA ILE A 30 -7.74 13.80 16.22
C ILE A 30 -9.11 13.16 16.01
N HIS A 31 -9.29 12.54 14.86
CA HIS A 31 -10.55 11.95 14.48
C HIS A 31 -10.61 10.47 14.84
N ASN A 32 -9.54 9.73 14.54
CA ASN A 32 -9.48 8.29 14.72
C ASN A 32 -8.02 7.81 14.82
N PHE A 33 -7.83 6.61 15.36
CA PHE A 33 -6.57 5.87 15.28
C PHE A 33 -6.77 4.71 14.32
N GLY A 34 -6.12 4.77 13.16
CA GLY A 34 -6.07 3.65 12.22
C GLY A 34 -5.05 2.61 12.65
N GLU A 35 -4.99 1.50 11.92
CA GLU A 35 -4.07 0.39 12.22
C GLU A 35 -2.60 0.84 12.19
N ASN A 36 -2.25 1.74 11.27
CA ASN A 36 -0.91 2.32 11.13
C ASN A 36 -0.96 3.83 10.84
N SER A 37 -2.01 4.52 11.30
CA SER A 37 -2.22 5.94 11.04
C SER A 37 -2.91 6.65 12.20
N VAL A 38 -2.76 7.98 12.27
CA VAL A 38 -3.64 8.83 13.05
C VAL A 38 -4.37 9.74 12.09
N ASP A 39 -5.70 9.69 12.12
CA ASP A 39 -6.53 10.45 11.22
C ASP A 39 -6.84 11.79 11.89
N PHE A 40 -6.55 12.88 11.19
CA PHE A 40 -6.90 14.24 11.63
C PHE A 40 -8.15 14.72 10.90
N ARG A 41 -9.02 15.41 11.63
CA ARG A 41 -10.15 16.16 11.09
C ARG A 41 -9.87 17.65 11.23
N ILE A 42 -9.98 18.35 10.11
CA ILE A 42 -9.76 19.78 10.01
C ILE A 42 -11.10 20.46 9.73
N LEU A 43 -11.44 21.45 10.55
CA LEU A 43 -12.63 22.28 10.41
C LEU A 43 -12.21 23.74 10.27
N PHE A 44 -12.68 24.41 9.23
CA PHE A 44 -12.48 25.83 9.02
C PHE A 44 -13.64 26.39 8.21
N TRP A 45 -13.86 27.69 8.34
CA TRP A 45 -14.98 28.41 7.73
C TRP A 45 -14.45 29.47 6.79
N VAL A 46 -15.23 29.79 5.77
CA VAL A 46 -14.90 30.82 4.78
C VAL A 46 -15.99 31.86 4.74
N GLU A 47 -15.61 33.11 4.57
CA GLU A 47 -16.57 34.21 4.43
C GLU A 47 -17.30 34.15 3.09
N ASP A 48 -16.57 33.82 2.02
CA ASP A 48 -17.10 33.70 0.67
C ASP A 48 -17.11 32.22 0.22
N LEU A 49 -18.32 31.67 0.10
CA LEU A 49 -18.53 30.29 -0.35
C LEU A 49 -18.09 30.05 -1.79
N THR A 50 -18.02 31.09 -2.63
CA THR A 50 -17.52 30.94 -4.01
C THR A 50 -16.04 30.58 -4.05
N LYS A 51 -15.29 30.92 -3.00
CA LYS A 51 -13.86 30.62 -2.84
C LYS A 51 -13.61 29.27 -2.16
N TRP A 52 -14.64 28.62 -1.62
CA TRP A 52 -14.50 27.40 -0.83
C TRP A 52 -13.70 26.29 -1.54
N LEU A 53 -14.03 26.00 -2.80
CA LEU A 53 -13.41 24.89 -3.53
C LEU A 53 -11.93 25.14 -3.79
N GLU A 54 -11.58 26.35 -4.22
CA GLU A 54 -10.21 26.78 -4.46
C GLU A 54 -9.39 26.75 -3.16
N LEU A 55 -9.92 27.34 -2.09
CA LEU A 55 -9.24 27.41 -0.80
C LEU A 55 -9.03 26.02 -0.20
N LYS A 56 -10.05 25.15 -0.26
CA LYS A 56 -9.94 23.76 0.20
C LYS A 56 -8.85 23.01 -0.56
N SER A 57 -8.80 23.15 -1.88
CA SER A 57 -7.77 22.51 -2.71
C SER A 57 -6.37 23.00 -2.34
N ARG A 58 -6.22 24.31 -2.13
CA ARG A 58 -4.95 24.92 -1.74
C ARG A 58 -4.50 24.47 -0.34
N VAL A 59 -5.40 24.46 0.64
CA VAL A 59 -5.11 23.94 1.99
C VAL A 59 -4.62 22.50 1.92
N MET A 60 -5.29 21.63 1.14
CA MET A 60 -4.87 20.23 0.99
C MET A 60 -3.51 20.09 0.31
N SER A 61 -3.23 20.91 -0.71
CA SER A 61 -1.94 20.91 -1.42
C SER A 61 -0.81 21.34 -0.48
N ASP A 62 -1.02 22.41 0.27
CA ASP A 62 0.00 22.96 1.17
C ASP A 62 0.24 22.02 2.36
N ILE A 63 -0.78 21.30 2.85
CA ILE A 63 -0.58 20.23 3.85
C ILE A 63 0.33 19.14 3.28
N TYR A 64 0.09 18.69 2.05
CA TYR A 64 0.90 17.66 1.40
C TYR A 64 2.36 18.10 1.24
N GLU A 65 2.59 19.31 0.72
CA GLU A 65 3.93 19.88 0.57
C GLU A 65 4.64 20.05 1.91
N THR A 66 3.94 20.57 2.92
CA THR A 66 4.52 20.77 4.26
C THR A 66 4.88 19.43 4.90
N PHE A 67 4.06 18.40 4.71
CA PHE A 67 4.35 17.07 5.25
C PHE A 67 5.59 16.46 4.59
N ASP A 68 5.78 16.64 3.27
CA ASP A 68 6.99 16.19 2.59
C ASP A 68 8.25 16.94 3.07
N GLN A 69 8.14 18.25 3.32
CA GLN A 69 9.21 19.08 3.86
C GLN A 69 9.60 18.67 5.29
N GLU A 70 8.61 18.47 6.15
CA GLU A 70 8.77 18.06 7.55
C GLU A 70 9.05 16.57 7.74
N LYS A 71 9.12 15.80 6.63
CA LYS A 71 9.33 14.33 6.62
C LYS A 71 8.27 13.56 7.41
N ILE A 72 7.03 14.06 7.39
CA ILE A 72 5.85 13.39 7.93
C ILE A 72 5.34 12.41 6.86
N GLN A 73 5.40 11.11 7.14
CA GLN A 73 4.88 10.10 6.22
C GLN A 73 3.36 10.09 6.17
N ILE A 74 2.82 10.15 4.96
CA ILE A 74 1.41 9.87 4.69
C ILE A 74 1.30 8.39 4.33
N PRO A 75 0.55 7.58 5.10
CA PRO A 75 0.39 6.16 4.81
C PRO A 75 -0.24 5.95 3.43
N SER A 76 0.43 5.20 2.55
CA SER A 76 -0.16 4.74 1.29
C SER A 76 -1.09 3.55 1.56
N PRO A 77 -2.16 3.37 0.78
CA PRO A 77 -2.99 2.17 0.86
C PRO A 77 -2.12 0.92 0.71
N GLN A 78 -2.23 -0.02 1.65
CA GLN A 78 -1.58 -1.31 1.49
C GLN A 78 -2.21 -2.03 0.29
N ARG A 79 -1.37 -2.46 -0.65
CA ARG A 79 -1.77 -3.38 -1.72
C ARG A 79 -1.09 -4.70 -1.43
N ASP A 80 -1.87 -5.70 -1.01
CA ASP A 80 -1.37 -7.07 -0.91
C ASP A 80 -1.08 -7.59 -2.33
N VAL A 81 0.19 -7.85 -2.62
CA VAL A 81 0.61 -8.49 -3.87
C VAL A 81 0.71 -9.98 -3.62
N HIS A 82 -0.33 -10.73 -4.03
CA HIS A 82 -0.26 -12.19 -4.07
C HIS A 82 0.40 -12.63 -5.38
N VAL A 83 1.66 -13.06 -5.31
CA VAL A 83 2.38 -13.65 -6.45
C VAL A 83 2.08 -15.15 -6.52
N TYR A 84 1.35 -15.57 -7.55
CA TYR A 84 1.19 -16.99 -7.89
C TYR A 84 2.21 -17.36 -8.97
N TYR A 85 3.13 -18.26 -8.65
CA TYR A 85 3.98 -18.88 -9.66
C TYR A 85 3.20 -20.00 -10.34
N SER A 86 3.03 -19.93 -11.66
CA SER A 86 2.54 -21.08 -12.42
C SER A 86 3.68 -22.09 -12.58
N GLU A 87 3.50 -23.29 -12.02
CA GLU A 87 4.39 -24.41 -12.29
C GLU A 87 4.30 -24.76 -13.79
N LYS A 88 5.40 -24.57 -14.52
CA LYS A 88 5.51 -25.09 -15.89
C LYS A 88 5.49 -26.61 -15.83
N GLN A 89 4.42 -27.22 -16.34
CA GLN A 89 4.36 -28.67 -16.54
C GLN A 89 5.41 -29.07 -17.59
N PRO A 90 6.21 -30.12 -17.36
CA PRO A 90 7.17 -30.59 -18.35
C PRO A 90 6.43 -31.16 -19.56
N GLU A 91 6.79 -30.64 -20.73
CA GLU A 91 6.31 -31.07 -22.04
C GLU A 91 6.70 -32.54 -22.25
N LYS A 92 5.73 -33.43 -22.50
CA LYS A 92 5.99 -34.86 -22.73
C LYS A 92 6.61 -35.04 -24.11
N GLU A 93 7.92 -35.23 -24.18
CA GLU A 93 8.60 -35.70 -25.39
C GLU A 93 8.12 -37.12 -25.75
N ALA A 94 7.68 -37.28 -27.00
CA ALA A 94 7.21 -38.53 -27.54
C ALA A 94 8.38 -39.47 -27.84
N VAL A 95 8.52 -40.56 -27.08
CA VAL A 95 9.47 -41.64 -27.41
C VAL A 95 8.81 -42.61 -28.39
N LYS A 96 9.21 -42.49 -29.66
CA LYS A 96 9.13 -43.54 -30.68
C LYS A 96 10.33 -44.46 -30.44
N GLU A 97 10.14 -45.74 -30.15
CA GLU A 97 11.09 -46.79 -30.56
C GLU A 97 10.51 -48.20 -30.37
N ALA A 98 10.67 -48.99 -31.42
CA ALA A 98 10.27 -50.38 -31.54
C ALA A 98 11.53 -51.24 -31.62
N SER A 99 11.68 -52.24 -30.75
CA SER A 99 12.32 -53.54 -31.07
C SER A 99 12.43 -54.40 -29.80
N ALA A 100 11.82 -55.58 -29.86
CA ALA A 100 11.96 -56.66 -28.87
C ALA A 100 13.29 -57.43 -29.03
N GLN A 101 13.58 -58.29 -28.04
CA GLN A 101 14.70 -59.25 -27.90
C GLN A 101 15.86 -58.66 -27.06
N ASN A 102 16.44 -59.31 -26.04
CA ASN A 102 16.62 -60.75 -25.81
C ASN A 102 16.88 -61.07 -24.32
N ILE A 103 16.39 -62.23 -23.87
CA ILE A 103 16.63 -62.87 -22.57
C ILE A 103 17.91 -63.71 -22.70
N LEU A 104 18.81 -63.70 -21.71
CA LEU A 104 19.90 -64.69 -21.63
C LEU A 104 20.38 -64.92 -20.17
N PRO A 105 21.00 -66.06 -19.85
CA PRO A 105 20.36 -67.19 -19.16
C PRO A 105 21.08 -67.57 -17.85
N LYS A 106 20.52 -68.48 -17.04
CA LYS A 106 21.34 -69.39 -16.21
C LYS A 106 20.74 -70.80 -16.14
N SER A 107 21.54 -71.74 -16.62
CA SER A 107 21.45 -73.17 -16.42
C SER A 107 21.90 -73.53 -15.00
N ASP A 108 21.12 -74.36 -14.30
CA ASP A 108 21.64 -75.20 -13.22
C ASP A 108 21.21 -76.64 -13.49
N THR A 109 22.21 -77.45 -13.82
CA THR A 109 22.12 -78.90 -14.00
C THR A 109 22.30 -79.55 -12.63
N SER A 110 21.31 -80.27 -12.12
CA SER A 110 21.49 -81.22 -11.03
C SER A 110 21.77 -82.61 -11.61
N PHE A 111 22.98 -83.13 -11.39
CA PHE A 111 23.35 -84.53 -11.62
C PHE A 111 23.64 -85.18 -10.26
N THR A 112 22.93 -86.25 -9.94
CA THR A 112 23.31 -87.21 -8.89
C THR A 112 23.64 -88.53 -9.57
N GLY A 113 24.85 -89.04 -9.33
CA GLY A 113 25.33 -90.34 -9.84
C GLY A 113 26.84 -90.44 -9.84
#